data_AF-A0AA39AAV0-F1
#
_entry.id   AF-A0AA39AAV0-F1
#
_cell.length_a   1.000
_cell.length_b   1.000
_cell.length_c   1.000
_cell.angle_alpha   90.00
_cell.angle_beta   90.00
_cell.angle_gamma   90.00
#
_symmetry.space_group_name_H-M   'P 1'
#
loop_
_entity.id
_entity.type
_entity.pdbx_description
1 polymer ?
#
loop_
_entity_poly.entity_id
_entity_poly.type
_entity_poly.pdbx_seq_one_letter_code
_entity_poly.pdbx_strand_id
1 'polypeptide(L)'
;MDMLVYKKSSAIGAVQGMITGLVCITPAAGIVEPWAAGLMGAMSGSIPWYTMMVLHRKSAFFQKVDDTLGAFHTHAVAGTLGGLLSGILAEPSLLKLYYPKTTYGPGLFYGLIHGRLMDGLKQMGFQILGAVFVAAWNVVVTSLICIFLSRFLNLRMDERDLEIGDDAVHGEEAYALWGDGERRPPHPHRRLTIPSMCRRC
;
A
#
# COMPACT_ATOMS: atom_id res chain seq x y z
N MET A 1 -12.93 -10.29 5.25
CA MET A 1 -13.90 -9.63 4.35
C MET A 1 -14.26 -10.50 3.14
N ASP A 2 -13.31 -11.21 2.53
CA ASP A 2 -13.59 -12.09 1.38
C ASP A 2 -14.74 -13.09 1.60
N MET A 3 -14.79 -13.74 2.76
CA MET A 3 -15.89 -14.67 3.08
C MET A 3 -17.26 -13.97 3.13
N LEU A 4 -17.32 -12.70 3.56
CA LEU A 4 -18.57 -11.95 3.64
C LEU A 4 -19.05 -11.50 2.25
N VAL A 5 -18.12 -11.11 1.38
CA VAL A 5 -18.45 -10.51 0.06
C VAL A 5 -18.53 -11.56 -1.04
N TYR A 6 -17.55 -12.46 -1.10
CA TYR A 6 -17.45 -13.48 -2.15
C TYR A 6 -17.99 -14.84 -1.71
N LYS A 7 -18.38 -15.01 -0.44
CA LYS A 7 -18.85 -16.29 0.15
C LYS A 7 -17.85 -17.44 0.04
N LYS A 8 -16.57 -17.13 -0.18
CA LYS A 8 -15.47 -18.07 -0.31
C LYS A 8 -14.31 -17.60 0.56
N SER A 9 -13.65 -18.54 1.23
CA SER A 9 -12.41 -18.26 1.95
C SER A 9 -11.25 -18.15 0.94
N SER A 10 -10.44 -17.10 1.10
CA SER A 10 -9.24 -16.87 0.29
C SER A 10 -8.02 -16.94 1.19
N ALA A 11 -7.08 -17.84 0.88
CA ALA A 11 -5.81 -17.92 1.60
C ALA A 11 -4.98 -16.64 1.41
N ILE A 12 -4.99 -16.08 0.20
CA ILE A 12 -4.31 -14.81 -0.13
C ILE A 12 -4.91 -13.67 0.68
N GLY A 13 -6.24 -13.60 0.77
CA GLY A 13 -6.92 -12.58 1.56
C GLY A 13 -6.63 -12.68 3.06
N ALA A 14 -6.47 -13.92 3.59
CA ALA A 14 -6.06 -14.12 4.98
C ALA A 14 -4.63 -13.62 5.24
N VAL A 15 -3.68 -13.95 4.34
CA VAL A 15 -2.28 -13.48 4.44
C VAL A 15 -2.19 -11.97 4.33
N GLN A 16 -2.90 -11.36 3.37
CA GLN A 16 -2.96 -9.91 3.24
C GLN A 16 -3.55 -9.26 4.49
N GLY A 17 -4.61 -9.83 5.07
CA GLY A 17 -5.18 -9.35 6.34
C GLY A 17 -4.19 -9.43 7.52
N MET A 18 -3.37 -10.48 7.60
CA MET A 18 -2.30 -10.56 8.60
C MET A 18 -1.28 -9.44 8.39
N ILE A 19 -0.81 -9.24 7.15
CA ILE A 19 0.17 -8.20 6.80
C ILE A 19 -0.37 -6.81 7.14
N THR A 20 -1.60 -6.47 6.75
CA THR A 20 -2.16 -5.15 7.06
C THR A 20 -2.38 -4.94 8.55
N GLY A 21 -2.66 -6.00 9.31
CA GLY A 21 -2.67 -5.99 10.78
C GLY A 21 -1.31 -5.65 11.38
N LEU A 22 -0.26 -6.33 10.94
CA LEU A 22 1.13 -6.07 11.35
C LEU A 22 1.55 -4.64 11.04
N VAL A 23 1.25 -4.16 9.83
CA VAL A 23 1.55 -2.78 9.42
C VAL A 23 0.77 -1.77 10.29
N CYS A 24 -0.52 -2.01 10.51
CA CYS A 24 -1.37 -1.10 11.31
C CYS A 24 -0.92 -1.00 12.77
N ILE A 25 -0.48 -2.10 13.38
CA ILE A 25 -0.04 -2.09 14.78
C ILE A 25 1.38 -1.52 14.97
N THR A 26 2.21 -1.49 13.92
CA THR A 26 3.60 -1.03 13.97
C THR A 26 3.80 0.32 14.67
N PRO A 27 3.06 1.40 14.34
CA PRO A 27 3.20 2.70 15.03
C PRO A 27 2.62 2.74 16.44
N ALA A 28 1.79 1.76 16.80
CA ALA A 28 1.10 1.65 18.09
C ALA A 28 1.77 0.64 19.04
N ALA A 29 2.74 -0.14 18.55
CA ALA A 29 3.35 -1.22 19.31
C ALA A 29 4.01 -0.66 20.58
N GLY A 30 3.57 -1.17 21.73
CA GLY A 30 4.05 -0.74 23.05
C GLY A 30 3.34 0.46 23.66
N ILE A 31 2.46 1.17 22.93
CA ILE A 31 1.75 2.34 23.45
C ILE A 31 0.22 2.19 23.51
N VAL A 32 -0.34 1.10 22.99
CA VAL A 32 -1.79 0.82 23.04
C VAL A 32 -2.09 -0.41 23.89
N GLU A 33 -3.28 -0.44 24.49
CA GLU A 33 -3.75 -1.59 25.26
C GLU A 33 -4.13 -2.79 24.37
N PRO A 34 -4.14 -4.03 24.90
CA PRO A 34 -4.45 -5.23 24.11
C PRO A 34 -5.84 -5.21 23.45
N TRP A 35 -6.85 -4.64 24.10
CA TRP A 35 -8.19 -4.50 23.53
C TRP A 35 -8.20 -3.56 22.32
N ALA A 36 -7.43 -2.48 22.40
CA ALA A 36 -7.26 -1.50 21.32
C ALA A 36 -6.50 -2.13 20.15
N ALA A 37 -5.48 -2.96 20.42
CA ALA A 37 -4.77 -3.71 19.38
C ALA A 37 -5.71 -4.65 18.61
N GLY A 38 -6.64 -5.33 19.30
CA GLY A 38 -7.68 -6.15 18.65
C GLY A 38 -8.58 -5.34 17.71
N LEU A 39 -8.99 -4.15 18.14
CA LEU A 39 -9.78 -3.22 17.32
C LEU A 39 -9.00 -2.74 16.09
N MET A 40 -7.74 -2.34 16.28
CA MET A 40 -6.86 -1.91 15.19
C MET A 40 -6.67 -3.01 14.13
N GLY A 41 -6.52 -4.27 14.58
CA GLY A 41 -6.48 -5.43 13.70
C GLY A 41 -7.75 -5.57 12.86
N ALA A 42 -8.93 -5.53 13.49
CA ALA A 42 -10.21 -5.60 12.79
C ALA A 42 -10.41 -4.47 11.77
N MET A 43 -10.02 -3.24 12.12
CA MET A 43 -10.09 -2.08 11.22
C MET A 43 -9.11 -2.23 10.03
N SER A 44 -7.89 -2.72 10.28
CA SER A 44 -6.88 -2.92 9.23
C SER A 44 -7.19 -4.07 8.26
N GLY A 45 -7.98 -5.06 8.70
CA GLY A 45 -8.48 -6.12 7.80
C GLY A 45 -9.64 -5.65 6.92
N SER A 46 -10.27 -4.52 7.27
CA SER A 46 -11.48 -4.01 6.62
C SER A 46 -11.20 -2.83 5.69
N ILE A 47 -10.46 -1.82 6.19
CA ILE A 47 -10.24 -0.55 5.47
C ILE A 47 -9.28 -0.75 4.28
N PRO A 48 -8.05 -1.24 4.45
CA PRO A 48 -7.18 -1.64 3.35
C PRO A 48 -7.86 -2.52 2.31
N TRP A 49 -8.62 -3.54 2.76
CA TRP A 49 -9.40 -4.42 1.89
C TRP A 49 -10.40 -3.64 1.04
N TYR A 50 -11.15 -2.70 1.63
CA TYR A 50 -12.08 -1.85 0.91
C TYR A 50 -11.36 -0.97 -0.11
N THR A 51 -10.22 -0.37 0.25
CA THR A 51 -9.46 0.45 -0.70
C THR A 51 -8.95 -0.37 -1.88
N MET A 52 -8.47 -1.59 -1.64
CA MET A 52 -7.95 -2.47 -2.68
C MET A 52 -9.05 -2.99 -3.61
N MET A 53 -10.22 -3.36 -3.08
CA MET A 53 -11.29 -3.97 -3.89
C MET A 53 -12.24 -2.96 -4.54
N VAL A 54 -12.54 -1.85 -3.85
CA VAL A 54 -13.56 -0.90 -4.28
C VAL A 54 -12.94 0.36 -4.86
N LEU A 55 -11.96 0.96 -4.17
CA LEU A 55 -11.38 2.24 -4.60
C LEU A 55 -10.53 2.06 -5.87
N HIS A 56 -9.76 0.97 -5.96
CA HIS A 56 -8.96 0.66 -7.14
C HIS A 56 -9.84 0.49 -8.40
N ARG A 57 -10.99 -0.18 -8.30
CA ARG A 57 -11.90 -0.35 -9.46
C ARG A 57 -12.65 0.92 -9.85
N LYS A 58 -12.92 1.82 -8.91
CA LYS A 58 -13.73 3.03 -9.16
C LYS A 58 -12.93 4.24 -9.60
N SER A 59 -11.63 4.30 -9.28
CA SER A 59 -10.81 5.45 -9.58
C SER A 59 -9.96 5.21 -10.82
N ALA A 60 -10.23 5.96 -11.88
CA ALA A 60 -9.42 5.96 -13.10
C ALA A 60 -7.95 6.36 -12.85
N PHE A 61 -7.66 7.04 -11.74
CA PHE A 61 -6.29 7.35 -11.32
C PHE A 61 -5.58 6.09 -10.81
N PHE A 62 -6.22 5.32 -9.92
CA PHE A 62 -5.62 4.10 -9.37
C PHE A 62 -5.50 2.98 -10.41
N GLN A 63 -6.35 2.98 -11.45
CA GLN A 63 -6.21 2.06 -12.59
C GLN A 63 -4.99 2.36 -13.48
N LYS A 64 -4.48 3.60 -13.45
CA LYS A 64 -3.24 3.97 -14.17
C LYS A 64 -1.99 3.75 -13.33
N VAL A 65 -2.14 3.51 -12.03
CA VAL A 65 -1.04 3.19 -11.12
C VAL A 65 -0.84 1.68 -11.14
N ASP A 66 0.26 1.26 -11.74
CA ASP A 66 0.66 -0.15 -11.84
C ASP A 66 1.31 -0.62 -10.52
N ASP A 67 0.48 -0.82 -9.48
CA ASP A 67 0.89 -1.38 -8.19
C ASP A 67 0.67 -2.90 -8.18
N THR A 68 1.56 -3.63 -8.83
CA THR A 68 1.47 -5.09 -9.03
C THR A 68 1.43 -5.89 -7.73
N LEU A 69 2.08 -5.40 -6.67
CA LEU A 69 2.13 -6.06 -5.36
C LEU A 69 1.05 -5.56 -4.39
N GLY A 70 0.26 -4.53 -4.76
CA GLY A 70 -0.69 -3.90 -3.85
C GLY A 70 -0.04 -3.24 -2.63
N ALA A 71 1.22 -2.81 -2.77
CA ALA A 71 2.02 -2.26 -1.68
C ALA A 71 1.41 -0.96 -1.14
N PHE A 72 0.80 -0.15 -1.99
CA PHE A 72 0.16 1.10 -1.57
C PHE A 72 -0.99 0.85 -0.57
N HIS A 73 -1.86 -0.11 -0.87
CA HIS A 73 -3.01 -0.42 -0.03
C HIS A 73 -2.59 -1.14 1.26
N THR A 74 -1.64 -2.06 1.16
CA THR A 74 -1.22 -2.88 2.29
C THR A 74 -0.26 -2.16 3.24
N HIS A 75 0.51 -1.17 2.74
CA HIS A 75 1.49 -0.44 3.53
C HIS A 75 1.11 1.02 3.75
N ALA A 76 0.88 1.80 2.70
CA ALA A 76 0.61 3.24 2.85
C ALA A 76 -0.74 3.51 3.53
N VAL A 77 -1.81 2.85 3.07
CA VAL A 77 -3.14 3.00 3.69
C VAL A 77 -3.18 2.39 5.09
N ALA A 78 -2.72 1.15 5.25
CA ALA A 78 -2.73 0.48 6.56
C ALA A 78 -1.81 1.17 7.59
N GLY A 79 -0.64 1.64 7.16
CA GLY A 79 0.31 2.36 8.02
C GLY A 79 -0.20 3.72 8.43
N THR A 80 -0.83 4.47 7.51
CA THR A 80 -1.48 5.74 7.84
C THR A 80 -2.63 5.52 8.82
N LEU A 81 -3.46 4.51 8.59
CA LEU A 81 -4.51 4.12 9.53
C LEU A 81 -3.93 3.78 10.91
N GLY A 82 -2.86 3.01 10.95
CA GLY A 82 -2.14 2.68 12.18
C GLY A 82 -1.66 3.90 12.95
N GLY A 83 -1.01 4.85 12.26
CA GLY A 83 -0.51 6.09 12.88
C GLY A 83 -1.64 6.95 13.43
N LEU A 84 -2.74 7.08 12.69
CA LEU A 84 -3.93 7.78 13.15
C LEU A 84 -4.58 7.11 14.37
N LEU A 85 -4.75 5.79 14.33
CA LEU A 85 -5.31 5.03 15.45
C LEU A 85 -4.39 5.09 16.68
N SER A 86 -3.08 5.12 16.49
CA SER A 86 -2.10 5.35 17.56
C SER A 86 -2.31 6.73 18.20
N GLY A 87 -2.55 7.77 17.40
CA GLY A 87 -2.89 9.11 17.91
C GLY A 87 -4.19 9.16 18.71
N ILE A 88 -5.13 8.24 18.46
CA ILE A 88 -6.39 8.14 19.18
C ILE A 88 -6.24 7.30 20.46
N LEU A 89 -5.61 6.14 20.35
CA LEU A 89 -5.65 5.05 21.34
C LEU A 89 -4.37 4.91 22.17
N ALA A 90 -3.41 5.82 22.07
CA ALA A 90 -2.21 5.76 22.89
C ALA A 90 -2.52 5.99 24.38
N GLU A 91 -2.18 5.00 25.20
CA GLU A 91 -2.47 4.98 26.64
C GLU A 91 -1.41 5.80 27.40
N PRO A 92 -1.80 6.64 28.37
CA PRO A 92 -0.89 7.59 29.01
C PRO A 92 0.27 6.96 29.82
N SER A 93 0.06 5.80 30.44
CA SER A 93 1.04 5.13 31.30
C SER A 93 2.12 4.43 30.48
N LEU A 94 1.73 3.74 29.40
CA LEU A 94 2.55 3.11 28.39
C LEU A 94 3.34 4.16 27.61
N LEU A 95 2.70 5.28 27.23
CA LEU A 95 3.40 6.41 26.64
C LEU A 95 4.52 6.94 27.55
N LYS A 96 4.26 7.11 28.86
CA LYS A 96 5.30 7.56 29.80
C LYS A 96 6.42 6.54 29.98
N LEU A 97 6.11 5.24 29.90
CA LEU A 97 7.09 4.16 30.02
C LEU A 97 8.09 4.18 28.85
N TYR A 98 7.60 4.33 27.62
CA TYR A 98 8.44 4.33 26.41
C TYR A 98 9.01 5.72 26.05
N TYR A 99 8.28 6.79 26.38
CA TYR A 99 8.63 8.17 26.07
C TYR A 99 8.61 9.03 27.35
N PRO A 100 9.66 8.95 28.20
CA PRO A 100 9.69 9.62 29.50
C PRO A 100 9.76 11.15 29.42
N LYS A 101 10.01 11.72 28.23
CA LYS A 101 10.02 13.18 28.03
C LYS A 101 8.59 13.71 27.90
N THR A 102 8.29 14.79 28.60
CA THR A 102 6.94 15.39 28.77
C THR A 102 6.34 16.04 27.52
N THR A 103 6.96 15.88 26.35
CA THR A 103 6.51 16.55 25.12
C THR A 103 5.21 15.94 24.56
N TYR A 104 4.90 14.69 24.90
CA TYR A 104 3.80 13.94 24.28
C TYR A 104 2.55 13.90 25.15
N GLY A 105 1.41 14.17 24.52
CA GLY A 105 0.08 14.08 25.15
C GLY A 105 -0.47 12.65 25.11
N PRO A 106 -1.50 12.34 25.90
CA PRO A 106 -2.22 11.09 25.77
C PRO A 106 -2.90 11.00 24.39
N GLY A 107 -3.26 9.80 23.94
CA GLY A 107 -4.10 9.64 22.75
C GLY A 107 -5.44 10.37 22.91
N LEU A 108 -6.07 10.76 21.79
CA LEU A 108 -7.29 11.57 21.79
C LEU A 108 -8.43 10.97 22.64
N PHE A 109 -8.58 9.64 22.63
CA PHE A 109 -9.59 8.94 23.43
C PHE A 109 -9.37 9.15 24.93
N TYR A 110 -8.15 8.93 25.42
CA TYR A 110 -7.80 9.15 26.83
C TYR A 110 -7.79 10.64 27.18
N GLY A 111 -7.39 11.51 26.25
CA GLY A 111 -7.48 12.95 26.40
C GLY A 111 -8.91 13.43 26.61
N LEU A 112 -9.89 12.86 25.90
CA LEU A 112 -11.31 13.19 26.09
C LEU A 112 -11.83 12.71 27.46
N ILE A 113 -11.50 11.48 27.86
CA ILE A 113 -11.98 10.88 29.12
C ILE A 113 -11.38 11.59 30.34
N HIS A 114 -10.10 11.96 30.29
CA HIS A 114 -9.39 12.56 31.42
C HIS A 114 -9.42 14.10 31.42
N GLY A 115 -10.25 14.73 30.58
CA GLY A 115 -10.40 16.19 30.52
C GLY A 115 -9.19 16.94 29.93
N ARG A 116 -8.28 16.25 29.24
CA ARG A 116 -7.08 16.79 28.58
C ARG A 116 -7.21 16.79 27.05
N LEU A 117 -8.36 17.25 26.55
CA LEU A 117 -8.70 17.20 25.11
C LEU A 117 -7.66 17.89 24.23
N MET A 118 -7.15 19.05 24.66
CA MET A 118 -6.15 19.81 23.89
C MET A 118 -4.84 19.04 23.70
N ASP A 119 -4.43 18.25 24.68
CA ASP A 119 -3.21 17.43 24.58
C ASP A 119 -3.45 16.25 23.63
N GLY A 120 -4.64 15.65 23.66
CA GLY A 120 -5.05 14.61 22.71
C GLY A 120 -5.16 15.10 21.27
N LEU A 121 -5.68 16.32 21.06
CA LEU A 121 -5.73 16.94 19.73
C LEU A 121 -4.33 17.29 19.20
N LYS A 122 -3.42 17.74 20.07
CA LYS A 122 -2.02 17.94 19.71
C LYS A 122 -1.37 16.62 19.27
N GLN A 123 -1.63 15.53 19.99
CA GLN A 123 -1.12 14.20 19.64
C GLN A 123 -1.62 13.76 18.26
N MET A 124 -2.90 13.94 17.96
CA MET A 124 -3.45 13.68 16.63
C MET A 124 -2.83 14.57 15.55
N GLY A 125 -2.60 15.86 15.86
CA GLY A 125 -1.93 16.78 14.96
C GLY A 125 -0.52 16.30 14.59
N PHE A 126 0.25 15.81 15.55
CA PHE A 126 1.58 15.25 15.27
C PHE A 126 1.53 14.00 14.39
N GLN A 127 0.55 13.12 14.59
CA GLN A 127 0.39 11.92 13.75
C GLN A 127 0.01 12.28 12.31
N ILE A 128 -0.92 13.23 12.12
CA ILE A 128 -1.30 13.71 10.79
C ILE A 128 -0.12 14.39 10.11
N LEU A 129 0.59 15.27 10.83
CA LEU A 129 1.76 15.97 10.29
C LEU A 129 2.85 14.98 9.88
N GLY A 130 3.14 13.98 10.72
CA GLY A 130 4.09 12.91 10.42
C GLY A 130 3.69 12.11 9.18
N ALA A 131 2.42 11.71 9.08
CA ALA A 131 1.91 10.98 7.92
C ALA A 131 2.03 11.79 6.62
N VAL A 132 1.63 13.07 6.65
CA VAL A 132 1.74 13.97 5.49
C VAL A 132 3.20 14.22 5.11
N PHE A 133 4.07 14.43 6.10
CA PHE A 133 5.49 14.64 5.86
C PHE A 133 6.14 13.41 5.20
N VAL A 134 5.92 12.21 5.74
CA VAL A 134 6.47 10.97 5.17
C VAL A 134 5.91 10.71 3.78
N ALA A 135 4.61 10.93 3.56
CA ALA A 135 4.00 10.77 2.25
C ALA A 135 4.58 11.75 1.22
N ALA A 136 4.65 13.04 1.54
CA ALA A 136 5.20 14.06 0.66
C ALA A 136 6.69 13.82 0.38
N TRP A 137 7.48 13.50 1.40
CA TRP A 137 8.90 13.20 1.27
C TRP A 137 9.13 12.00 0.35
N ASN A 138 8.41 10.89 0.55
CA ASN A 138 8.55 9.72 -0.29
C ASN A 138 8.15 9.99 -1.75
N VAL A 139 7.04 10.72 -1.98
CA VAL A 139 6.61 11.06 -3.35
C VAL A 139 7.64 11.94 -4.04
N VAL A 140 8.13 12.99 -3.36
CA VAL A 140 9.09 13.93 -3.94
C VAL A 140 10.43 13.23 -4.20
N VAL A 141 11.03 12.62 -3.18
CA VAL A 141 12.38 12.04 -3.28
C VAL A 141 12.41 10.85 -4.22
N THR A 142 11.43 9.94 -4.15
CA THR A 142 11.38 8.78 -5.05
C THR A 142 11.19 9.23 -6.50
N SER A 143 10.31 10.22 -6.74
CA SER A 143 10.13 10.76 -8.10
C SER A 143 11.40 11.41 -8.64
N LEU A 144 12.11 12.19 -7.82
CA LEU A 144 13.38 12.80 -8.22
C LEU A 144 14.44 11.74 -8.57
N ILE A 145 14.57 10.69 -7.75
CA ILE A 145 15.50 9.59 -8.01
C ILE A 145 15.12 8.87 -9.30
N CYS A 146 13.84 8.52 -9.50
CA CYS A 146 13.40 7.83 -10.71
C CYS A 146 13.58 8.69 -11.97
N ILE A 147 13.30 9.99 -11.91
CA ILE A 147 13.51 10.91 -13.05
C ILE A 147 15.00 11.09 -13.34
N PHE A 148 15.83 11.15 -12.31
CA PHE A 148 17.28 11.24 -12.49
C PHE A 148 17.84 9.98 -13.14
N LEU A 149 17.46 8.80 -12.66
CA LEU A 149 17.92 7.52 -13.21
C LEU A 149 17.36 7.27 -14.62
N SER A 150 16.12 7.70 -14.90
CA SER A 150 15.54 7.56 -16.24
C SER A 150 16.28 8.32 -17.33
N ARG A 151 17.17 9.27 -16.95
CA ARG A 151 18.04 9.96 -17.90
C ARG A 151 19.17 9.07 -18.44
N PHE A 152 19.55 8.04 -17.69
CA PHE A 152 20.68 7.16 -17.96
C PHE A 152 20.26 5.72 -18.25
N LEU A 153 19.17 5.25 -17.66
CA LEU A 153 18.71 3.86 -17.73
C LEU A 153 17.22 3.80 -18.07
N ASN A 154 16.80 2.78 -18.82
CA ASN A 154 15.39 2.46 -18.97
C ASN A 154 14.92 1.70 -17.73
N LEU A 155 14.14 2.35 -16.86
CA LEU A 155 13.66 1.76 -15.60
C LEU A 155 12.56 0.70 -15.80
N ARG A 156 11.89 0.71 -16.95
CA ARG A 156 10.86 -0.26 -17.33
C ARG A 156 11.21 -0.81 -18.70
N MET A 157 11.01 -2.12 -18.89
CA MET A 157 11.19 -2.79 -20.17
C MET A 157 10.17 -2.29 -21.22
N ASP A 158 10.47 -2.51 -22.49
CA ASP A 158 9.52 -2.24 -23.58
C ASP A 158 8.31 -3.16 -23.45
N GLU A 159 7.14 -2.69 -23.90
CA GLU A 159 5.88 -3.42 -23.71
C GLU A 159 5.91 -4.81 -24.37
N ARG A 160 6.67 -4.97 -25.46
CA ARG A 160 6.86 -6.26 -26.14
C ARG A 160 7.65 -7.27 -25.32
N ASP A 161 8.68 -6.81 -24.61
CA ASP A 161 9.51 -7.68 -23.78
C ASP A 161 8.78 -8.02 -22.47
N LEU A 162 7.93 -7.10 -21.98
CA LEU A 162 7.00 -7.34 -20.87
C LEU A 162 5.96 -8.44 -21.18
N GLU A 163 5.47 -8.53 -22.42
CA GLU A 163 4.55 -9.61 -22.84
C GLU A 163 5.23 -10.98 -22.87
N ILE A 164 6.52 -11.04 -23.22
CA ILE A 164 7.32 -12.28 -23.24
C ILE A 164 7.68 -12.70 -21.80
N GLY A 165 7.97 -11.74 -20.92
CA GLY A 165 8.26 -11.99 -19.52
C GLY A 165 9.68 -12.51 -19.27
N ASP A 166 9.83 -13.53 -18.41
CA ASP A 166 11.14 -14.02 -17.96
C ASP A 166 12.03 -14.52 -19.10
N ASP A 167 11.46 -15.08 -20.16
CA ASP A 167 12.22 -15.56 -21.33
C ASP A 167 12.94 -14.42 -22.06
N ALA A 168 12.37 -13.21 -22.09
CA ALA A 168 13.02 -12.05 -22.72
C ALA A 168 14.24 -11.53 -21.93
N VAL A 169 14.26 -11.74 -20.61
CA VAL A 169 15.31 -11.22 -19.72
C VAL A 169 16.36 -12.28 -19.42
N HIS A 170 15.93 -13.50 -19.12
CA HIS A 170 16.77 -14.58 -18.61
C HIS A 170 16.96 -15.71 -19.64
N GLY A 171 16.15 -15.77 -20.71
CA GLY A 171 16.20 -16.85 -21.72
C GLY A 171 15.74 -18.21 -21.17
N GLU A 172 15.02 -18.20 -20.05
CA GLU A 172 14.47 -19.37 -19.38
C GLU A 172 13.05 -19.08 -18.91
N GLU A 173 12.19 -20.10 -18.94
CA GLU A 173 10.87 -20.03 -18.30
C GLU A 173 10.95 -20.59 -16.88
N ALA A 174 10.50 -19.81 -15.89
CA ALA A 174 10.50 -20.21 -14.48
C ALA A 174 9.68 -21.50 -14.21
N TYR A 175 8.68 -21.78 -15.05
CA TYR A 175 7.87 -23.00 -14.98
C TYR A 175 7.79 -23.64 -16.37
N ALA A 176 8.53 -24.73 -16.58
CA ALA A 176 8.31 -25.62 -17.72
C ALA A 176 7.01 -26.42 -17.53
N LEU A 177 5.86 -25.76 -17.70
CA LEU A 177 4.58 -26.45 -17.84
C LEU A 177 4.64 -27.24 -19.14
N TRP A 178 5.01 -28.50 -19.03
CA TRP A 178 5.17 -29.42 -20.15
C TRP A 178 3.83 -29.55 -20.90
N GLY A 179 3.66 -28.77 -21.98
CA GLY A 179 2.41 -28.76 -22.75
C GLY A 179 2.26 -27.63 -23.78
N ASP A 180 2.80 -26.43 -23.53
CA ASP A 180 2.61 -25.27 -24.42
C ASP A 180 3.79 -25.02 -25.38
N GLY A 181 4.51 -26.09 -25.74
CA GLY A 181 5.66 -26.08 -26.65
C GLY A 181 5.31 -26.03 -28.14
N GLU A 182 4.18 -25.46 -28.56
CA GLU A 182 3.94 -25.17 -29.97
C GLU A 182 4.58 -23.83 -30.34
N ARG A 183 5.84 -23.91 -30.77
CA ARG A 183 6.50 -22.84 -31.51
C ARG A 183 5.72 -22.60 -32.81
N ARG A 184 4.78 -21.65 -32.83
CA ARG A 184 4.34 -21.08 -34.11
C ARG A 184 5.47 -20.18 -34.63
N PRO A 185 6.08 -20.48 -35.79
CA PRO A 185 6.97 -19.52 -36.41
C PRO A 185 6.19 -18.23 -36.66
N PRO A 186 6.81 -17.05 -36.53
CA PRO A 186 6.12 -15.80 -36.80
C PRO A 186 5.61 -15.84 -38.25
N HIS A 187 4.29 -15.76 -38.42
CA HIS A 187 3.74 -15.47 -39.73
C HIS A 187 4.38 -14.16 -40.21
N PRO A 188 4.82 -14.07 -41.47
CA PRO A 188 5.26 -12.80 -42.02
C PRO A 188 4.06 -11.86 -42.04
N HIS A 189 3.93 -11.04 -40.99
CA HIS A 189 3.02 -9.91 -40.98
C HIS A 189 3.50 -8.93 -42.03
N ARG A 190 2.89 -9.03 -43.21
CA ARG A 190 2.97 -8.02 -44.26
C ARG A 190 2.52 -6.70 -43.62
N ARG A 191 3.47 -5.82 -43.31
CA ARG A 191 3.18 -4.48 -42.79
C ARG A 191 2.37 -3.75 -43.84
N LEU A 192 1.05 -3.65 -43.63
CA LEU A 192 0.27 -2.58 -44.22
C LEU A 192 0.60 -1.33 -43.41
N THR A 193 1.53 -0.54 -43.93
CA THR A 193 1.77 0.84 -43.50
C THR A 193 0.50 1.64 -43.72
N ILE A 194 -0.30 1.81 -42.66
CA ILE A 194 -1.39 2.78 -42.65
C ILE A 194 -0.75 4.16 -42.45
N PRO A 195 -1.00 5.14 -43.35
CA PRO A 195 -0.45 6.48 -43.24
C PRO A 195 -0.79 7.14 -41.91
N SER A 196 0.12 7.97 -41.41
CA SER A 196 0.13 8.63 -40.09
C SER A 196 -1.02 9.63 -39.83
N MET A 197 -2.03 9.70 -40.69
CA MET A 197 -3.07 10.73 -40.63
C MET A 197 -4.28 10.37 -39.73
N CYS A 198 -4.33 9.16 -39.15
CA CYS A 198 -5.53 8.67 -38.45
C CYS A 198 -5.36 8.27 -36.96
N ARG A 199 -4.28 8.67 -36.27
CA ARG A 199 -4.04 8.35 -34.83
C ARG A 199 -4.35 9.50 -33.86
N ARG A 200 -5.46 10.21 -34.03
CA ARG A 200 -6.03 11.06 -32.97
C ARG A 200 -7.53 10.86 -32.89
N CYS A 201 -7.95 10.02 -31.94
CA CYS A 201 -9.16 10.10 -31.14
C CYS A 201 -8.95 9.17 -29.94
#